data_AF-A0A1R4GDT9-F1
#
_entry.id   AF-A0A1R4GDT9-F1
#
_cell.length_a   1.000
_cell.length_b   1.000
_cell.length_c   1.000
_cell.angle_alpha   90.00
_cell.angle_beta   90.00
_cell.angle_gamma   90.00
#
_symmetry.space_group_name_H-M   'P 1'
#
loop_
_entity.id
_entity.type
_entity.pdbx_description
1 polymer ?
#
loop_
_entity_poly.entity_id
_entity_poly.type
_entity_poly.pdbx_seq_one_letter_code
_entity_poly.pdbx_strand_id
1 'polypeptide(L)'
;MKLVSKISCLGLTAMALSLTGCATQQVLESSSQGKVSTMSSSQSKNKADDKNKKDSATIQQQKKTYFFSSNEIKDISSAFKAGSCDLSNLSRQSQKYGLEDTWVNLYDRTPKPLSELNKQEKCFLAQSNELYAYSDEFYDESSESLNETWYKGNIPNNAKVATLRYLTPVALIPKCDPDLGRPIIIDYEKDEQGKVIRTILVNEDFDFSCVN
;
A
#
# COMPACT_ATOMS: atom_id res chain seq x y z
N MET A 1 -16.71 -34.05 -57.53
CA MET A 1 -16.22 -32.82 -56.87
C MET A 1 -14.94 -33.15 -56.14
N LYS A 2 -13.84 -32.46 -56.46
CA LYS A 2 -12.53 -32.63 -55.81
C LYS A 2 -12.54 -31.84 -54.49
N LEU A 3 -12.21 -32.46 -53.36
CA LEU A 3 -11.71 -31.74 -52.19
C LEU A 3 -10.30 -32.21 -51.88
N VAL A 4 -9.38 -31.27 -52.02
CA VAL A 4 -7.95 -31.41 -51.82
C VAL A 4 -7.67 -31.18 -50.34
N SER A 5 -7.07 -32.17 -49.70
CA SER A 5 -6.51 -32.09 -48.36
C SER A 5 -5.33 -31.11 -48.35
N LYS A 6 -5.31 -30.18 -47.40
CA LYS A 6 -4.15 -29.33 -47.10
C LYS A 6 -3.66 -29.65 -45.69
N ILE A 7 -2.52 -30.33 -45.64
CA ILE A 7 -1.63 -30.36 -44.49
C ILE A 7 -0.77 -29.10 -44.56
N SER A 8 -0.64 -28.37 -43.46
CA SER A 8 0.51 -27.49 -43.25
C SER A 8 0.90 -27.50 -41.78
N CYS A 9 2.08 -28.04 -41.52
CA CYS A 9 2.87 -27.87 -40.30
C CYS A 9 3.41 -26.43 -40.20
N LEU A 10 4.06 -26.16 -39.04
CA LEU A 10 4.85 -24.98 -38.62
C LEU A 10 4.07 -24.04 -37.67
N GLY A 11 4.49 -23.79 -36.43
CA GLY A 11 5.70 -24.21 -35.74
C GLY A 11 5.54 -24.07 -34.23
N LEU A 12 6.14 -25.03 -33.50
CA LEU A 12 6.40 -24.94 -32.07
C LEU A 12 7.50 -23.91 -31.83
N THR A 13 7.18 -22.81 -31.16
CA THR A 13 8.18 -21.99 -30.47
C THR A 13 8.23 -22.43 -29.01
N ALA A 14 9.24 -23.24 -28.69
CA ALA A 14 9.67 -23.49 -27.32
C ALA A 14 10.39 -22.22 -26.82
N MET A 15 9.86 -21.57 -25.79
CA MET A 15 10.63 -20.61 -25.01
C MET A 15 11.32 -21.37 -23.88
N ALA A 16 12.64 -21.49 -23.99
CA ALA A 16 13.51 -21.92 -22.91
C ALA A 16 13.63 -20.78 -21.89
N LEU A 17 13.10 -20.97 -20.69
CA LEU A 17 13.44 -20.16 -19.52
C LEU A 17 14.57 -20.88 -18.77
N SER A 18 15.81 -20.45 -19.03
CA SER A 18 16.95 -20.71 -18.15
C SER A 18 17.20 -19.46 -17.30
N LEU A 19 16.88 -19.52 -16.02
CA LEU A 19 17.39 -18.60 -15.01
C LEU A 19 18.12 -19.43 -13.96
N THR A 20 19.44 -19.36 -14.04
CA THR A 20 20.40 -19.85 -13.06
C THR A 20 20.26 -19.09 -11.74
N GLY A 21 20.46 -19.83 -10.64
CA GLY A 21 20.16 -19.41 -9.28
C GLY A 21 21.13 -18.43 -8.65
N CYS A 22 20.74 -17.97 -7.45
CA CYS A 22 21.61 -17.74 -6.30
C CYS A 22 20.72 -17.52 -5.06
N ALA A 23 20.66 -18.50 -4.16
CA ALA A 23 20.34 -18.30 -2.74
C ALA A 23 20.70 -19.56 -1.92
N THR A 24 21.98 -19.73 -1.64
CA THR A 24 22.47 -20.20 -0.33
C THR A 24 21.99 -19.21 0.74
N GLN A 25 21.64 -19.54 1.98
CA GLN A 25 21.92 -20.70 2.83
C GLN A 25 20.91 -20.68 4.00
N GLN A 26 20.57 -21.86 4.48
CA GLN A 26 19.87 -22.08 5.76
C GLN A 26 20.69 -21.54 6.94
N VAL A 27 20.03 -20.94 7.92
CA VAL A 27 20.36 -21.15 9.35
C VAL A 27 19.05 -21.32 10.11
N LEU A 28 18.67 -22.59 10.28
CA LEU A 28 17.98 -23.04 11.48
C LEU A 28 19.04 -23.12 12.58
N GLU A 29 18.82 -22.48 13.71
CA GLU A 29 19.31 -23.04 14.97
C GLU A 29 18.35 -22.74 16.12
N SER A 30 18.10 -23.80 16.85
CA SER A 30 17.10 -24.01 17.88
C SER A 30 17.64 -23.73 19.28
N SER A 31 16.73 -23.27 20.15
CA SER A 31 16.60 -23.64 21.58
C SER A 31 17.83 -23.59 22.51
N SER A 32 17.71 -22.82 23.60
CA SER A 32 17.72 -23.40 24.95
C SER A 32 17.22 -22.42 26.02
N GLN A 33 16.39 -22.95 26.92
CA GLN A 33 15.90 -22.35 28.15
C GLN A 33 17.04 -21.95 29.11
N GLY A 34 16.81 -20.92 29.92
CA GLY A 34 17.65 -20.60 31.09
C GLY A 34 17.11 -19.39 31.84
N LYS A 35 16.71 -19.61 33.09
CA LYS A 35 15.86 -18.74 33.93
C LYS A 35 16.72 -18.12 35.05
N VAL A 36 16.27 -16.98 35.58
CA VAL A 36 16.52 -16.43 36.94
C VAL A 36 17.71 -15.47 37.17
N SER A 37 17.33 -14.20 37.36
CA SER A 37 17.66 -13.24 38.44
C SER A 37 18.98 -13.35 39.20
N THR A 38 19.77 -12.26 39.26
CA THR A 38 20.24 -11.64 40.52
C THR A 38 20.73 -10.20 40.24
N MET A 39 20.19 -9.23 40.98
CA MET A 39 20.75 -7.88 41.12
C MET A 39 21.99 -7.92 42.02
N SER A 40 23.09 -7.27 41.64
CA SER A 40 24.02 -6.67 42.61
C SER A 40 24.84 -5.55 41.96
N SER A 41 24.78 -4.39 42.59
CA SER A 41 25.52 -3.16 42.31
C SER A 41 26.89 -3.19 42.99
N SER A 42 27.98 -2.82 42.30
CA SER A 42 29.10 -2.08 42.91
C SER A 42 30.06 -1.51 41.85
N GLN A 43 30.40 -0.23 42.04
CA GLN A 43 31.40 0.52 41.28
C GLN A 43 32.82 -0.04 41.47
N SER A 44 33.66 0.03 40.43
CA SER A 44 35.07 0.40 40.60
C SER A 44 35.64 1.05 39.33
N LYS A 45 36.43 2.11 39.52
CA LYS A 45 37.22 2.84 38.52
C LYS A 45 38.56 2.11 38.32
N ASN A 46 39.04 1.95 37.08
CA ASN A 46 40.32 2.50 36.60
C ASN A 46 40.76 1.97 35.21
N LYS A 47 41.14 2.95 34.37
CA LYS A 47 42.21 3.03 33.35
C LYS A 47 42.37 1.95 32.25
N ALA A 48 42.10 2.42 31.03
CA ALA A 48 42.90 2.38 29.79
C ALA A 48 43.71 1.11 29.47
N ASP A 49 43.33 0.42 28.38
CA ASP A 49 44.20 0.27 27.21
C ASP A 49 43.43 -0.23 25.97
N ASP A 50 43.89 0.23 24.82
CA ASP A 50 43.36 0.10 23.45
C ASP A 50 43.02 -1.33 23.00
N LYS A 51 41.89 -1.45 22.27
CA LYS A 51 41.85 -2.11 20.94
C LYS A 51 40.47 -1.92 20.28
N ASN A 52 40.45 -1.04 19.28
CA ASN A 52 39.61 -1.05 18.09
C ASN A 52 38.36 -1.95 18.12
N LYS A 53 37.25 -1.41 18.64
CA LYS A 53 35.95 -1.67 18.03
C LYS A 53 35.55 -0.42 17.27
N LYS A 54 35.72 -0.47 15.94
CA LYS A 54 34.78 0.25 15.08
C LYS A 54 33.42 -0.32 15.44
N ASP A 55 32.71 0.37 16.31
CA ASP A 55 31.26 0.31 16.29
C ASP A 55 30.91 0.77 14.88
N SER A 56 30.66 -0.22 14.02
CA SER A 56 29.83 -0.01 12.86
C SER A 56 28.50 0.45 13.44
N ALA A 57 28.39 1.76 13.69
CA ALA A 57 27.10 2.41 13.67
C ALA A 57 26.50 1.97 12.34
N THR A 58 25.61 0.99 12.40
CA THR A 58 24.68 0.72 11.32
C THR A 58 24.04 2.07 11.12
N ILE A 59 24.53 2.83 10.14
CA ILE A 59 23.88 4.02 9.63
C ILE A 59 22.57 3.42 9.13
N GLN A 60 21.55 3.40 9.98
CA GLN A 60 20.18 3.24 9.55
C GLN A 60 20.03 4.39 8.57
N GLN A 61 20.12 4.04 7.30
CA GLN A 61 19.93 4.93 6.19
C GLN A 61 18.61 5.64 6.51
N GLN A 62 18.65 6.92 6.87
CA GLN A 62 17.45 7.66 7.21
C GLN A 62 16.53 7.49 6.01
N LYS A 63 15.45 6.71 6.18
CA LYS A 63 14.46 6.50 5.13
C LYS A 63 14.01 7.89 4.73
N LYS A 64 14.34 8.29 3.51
CA LYS A 64 14.03 9.62 3.04
C LYS A 64 12.53 9.65 2.82
N THR A 65 11.79 10.21 3.77
CA THR A 65 10.34 10.37 3.65
C THR A 65 10.06 11.50 2.68
N TYR A 66 9.29 11.22 1.63
CA TYR A 66 8.81 12.22 0.69
C TYR A 66 7.36 12.55 1.02
N PHE A 67 7.04 13.83 1.04
CA PHE A 67 5.71 14.31 1.35
C PHE A 67 4.94 14.73 0.11
N PHE A 68 3.62 14.57 0.15
CA PHE A 68 2.71 15.11 -0.86
C PHE A 68 2.60 16.63 -0.70
N SER A 69 2.72 17.35 -1.81
CA SER A 69 2.38 18.77 -1.89
C SER A 69 0.86 18.97 -1.92
N SER A 70 0.39 20.14 -1.51
CA SER A 70 -1.04 20.47 -1.56
C SER A 70 -1.64 20.37 -2.97
N ASN A 71 -0.85 20.58 -4.02
CA ASN A 71 -1.29 20.44 -5.40
C ASN A 71 -1.46 18.96 -5.79
N GLU A 72 -0.56 18.08 -5.36
CA GLU A 72 -0.70 16.63 -5.57
C GLU A 72 -1.93 16.10 -4.84
N ILE A 73 -2.15 16.53 -3.59
CA ILE A 73 -3.35 16.13 -2.81
C ILE A 73 -4.63 16.54 -3.53
N LYS A 74 -4.72 17.79 -4.02
CA LYS A 74 -5.89 18.28 -4.75
C LYS A 74 -6.12 17.52 -6.05
N ASP A 75 -5.05 17.27 -6.80
CA ASP A 75 -5.10 16.55 -8.05
C ASP A 75 -5.51 15.08 -7.87
N ILE A 76 -4.94 14.39 -6.87
CA ILE A 76 -5.32 13.01 -6.52
C ILE A 76 -6.78 12.95 -6.08
N SER A 77 -7.21 13.89 -5.23
CA SER A 77 -8.59 13.97 -4.75
C SER A 77 -9.60 14.17 -5.89
N SER A 78 -9.19 14.85 -6.97
CA SER A 78 -10.07 15.11 -8.11
C SER A 78 -10.44 13.87 -8.93
N ALA A 79 -9.76 12.75 -8.71
CA ALA A 79 -10.08 11.48 -9.36
C ALA A 79 -11.42 10.89 -8.86
N PHE A 80 -11.85 11.25 -7.65
CA PHE A 80 -13.01 10.66 -6.99
C PHE A 80 -14.17 11.64 -6.92
N LYS A 81 -15.39 11.16 -7.20
CA LYS A 81 -16.58 12.02 -7.24
C LYS A 81 -17.81 11.28 -6.73
N ALA A 82 -18.51 11.89 -5.78
CA ALA A 82 -19.78 11.40 -5.27
C ALA A 82 -20.80 11.17 -6.41
N GLY A 83 -21.50 10.03 -6.39
CA GLY A 83 -22.49 9.66 -7.39
C GLY A 83 -21.94 9.29 -8.77
N SER A 84 -20.61 9.18 -8.94
CA SER A 84 -19.99 8.77 -10.20
C SER A 84 -19.74 7.26 -10.25
N CYS A 85 -19.77 6.67 -11.43
CA CYS A 85 -19.19 5.34 -11.69
C CYS A 85 -18.10 5.40 -12.78
N ASP A 86 -17.71 6.61 -13.18
CA ASP A 86 -16.73 6.84 -14.23
C ASP A 86 -15.31 6.81 -13.65
N LEU A 87 -14.46 5.94 -14.21
CA LEU A 87 -13.04 5.79 -13.88
C LEU A 87 -12.11 6.56 -14.83
N SER A 88 -12.65 7.40 -15.73
CA SER A 88 -11.85 8.16 -16.69
C SER A 88 -10.83 9.10 -16.02
N ASN A 89 -11.22 9.75 -14.92
CA ASN A 89 -10.30 10.60 -14.16
C ASN A 89 -9.22 9.78 -13.44
N LEU A 90 -9.58 8.60 -12.91
CA LEU A 90 -8.62 7.67 -12.32
C LEU A 90 -7.61 7.19 -13.37
N SER A 91 -8.08 6.86 -14.58
CA SER A 91 -7.21 6.44 -15.70
C SER A 91 -6.27 7.57 -16.14
N ARG A 92 -6.76 8.82 -16.19
CA ARG A 92 -5.95 10.00 -16.49
C ARG A 92 -4.88 10.24 -15.43
N GLN A 93 -5.23 10.04 -14.16
CA GLN A 93 -4.29 10.11 -13.05
C GLN A 93 -3.22 9.01 -13.18
N SER A 94 -3.61 7.78 -13.53
CA SER A 94 -2.66 6.69 -13.76
C SER A 94 -1.64 7.03 -14.84
N GLN A 95 -2.08 7.64 -15.95
CA GLN A 95 -1.18 8.12 -16.99
C GLN A 95 -0.26 9.24 -16.50
N LYS A 96 -0.78 10.19 -15.72
CA LYS A 96 -0.01 11.34 -15.21
C LYS A 96 1.11 10.92 -14.26
N TYR A 97 0.84 10.00 -13.34
CA TYR A 97 1.80 9.56 -12.32
C TYR A 97 2.54 8.26 -12.67
N GLY A 98 2.20 7.65 -13.82
CA GLY A 98 2.75 6.35 -14.22
C GLY A 98 2.37 5.24 -13.23
N LEU A 99 1.09 5.19 -12.84
CA LEU A 99 0.51 4.19 -11.95
C LEU A 99 -0.06 3.03 -12.76
N GLU A 100 -0.06 1.86 -12.16
CA GLU A 100 -0.74 0.69 -12.71
C GLU A 100 -2.25 0.76 -12.45
N ASP A 101 -3.04 0.42 -13.45
CA ASP A 101 -4.49 0.22 -13.33
C ASP A 101 -4.80 -1.20 -12.86
N THR A 102 -4.30 -1.50 -11.65
CA THR A 102 -4.48 -2.77 -10.96
C THR A 102 -5.14 -2.58 -9.59
N TRP A 103 -5.72 -3.67 -9.08
CA TRP A 103 -6.26 -3.81 -7.74
C TRP A 103 -5.80 -5.15 -7.15
N VAL A 104 -5.86 -5.28 -5.82
CA VAL A 104 -5.57 -6.52 -5.10
C VAL A 104 -6.66 -6.80 -4.08
N ASN A 105 -6.82 -8.07 -3.71
CA ASN A 105 -7.62 -8.44 -2.54
C ASN A 105 -6.90 -8.00 -1.26
N LEU A 106 -7.65 -7.76 -0.18
CA LEU A 106 -7.12 -7.26 1.08
C LEU A 106 -6.14 -8.26 1.72
N TYR A 107 -6.43 -9.55 1.63
CA TYR A 107 -5.55 -10.62 2.14
C TYR A 107 -4.70 -11.24 1.02
N ASP A 108 -5.31 -11.55 -0.11
CA ASP A 108 -4.61 -12.05 -1.31
C ASP A 108 -4.06 -10.88 -2.14
N ARG A 109 -2.83 -10.46 -1.84
CA ARG A 109 -2.18 -9.29 -2.47
C ARG A 109 -1.76 -9.50 -3.93
N THR A 110 -2.37 -10.45 -4.63
CA THR A 110 -2.11 -10.74 -6.05
C THR A 110 -2.77 -9.68 -6.95
N PRO A 111 -2.00 -8.92 -7.75
CA PRO A 111 -2.55 -7.88 -8.62
C PRO A 111 -3.44 -8.43 -9.73
N LYS A 112 -4.58 -7.76 -9.95
CA LYS A 112 -5.54 -7.99 -11.02
C LYS A 112 -5.86 -6.68 -11.74
N PRO A 113 -6.17 -6.68 -13.04
CA PRO A 113 -6.49 -5.46 -13.76
C PRO A 113 -7.83 -4.86 -13.33
N LEU A 114 -7.95 -3.52 -13.31
CA LEU A 114 -9.21 -2.82 -12.99
C LEU A 114 -10.37 -3.18 -13.93
N SER A 115 -10.09 -3.70 -15.13
CA SER A 115 -11.11 -4.20 -16.05
C SER A 115 -11.92 -5.35 -15.47
N GLU A 116 -11.34 -6.18 -14.60
CA GLU A 116 -11.98 -7.34 -13.96
C GLU A 116 -12.97 -6.97 -12.84
N LEU A 117 -12.89 -5.76 -12.30
CA LEU A 117 -13.87 -5.30 -11.30
C LEU A 117 -15.28 -5.30 -11.89
N ASN A 118 -16.24 -5.75 -11.11
CA ASN A 118 -17.64 -5.70 -11.47
C ASN A 118 -18.16 -4.25 -11.47
N LYS A 119 -19.39 -4.03 -11.97
CA LYS A 119 -19.95 -2.68 -12.12
C LYS A 119 -20.05 -1.94 -10.79
N GLN A 120 -20.42 -2.63 -9.71
CA GLN A 120 -20.64 -2.04 -8.40
C GLN A 120 -19.31 -1.67 -7.73
N GLU A 121 -18.30 -2.54 -7.80
CA GLU A 121 -16.94 -2.26 -7.33
C GLU A 121 -16.34 -1.05 -8.04
N LYS A 122 -16.52 -0.95 -9.37
CA LYS A 122 -16.10 0.23 -10.14
C LYS A 122 -16.80 1.50 -9.66
N CYS A 123 -18.09 1.43 -9.33
CA CYS A 123 -18.82 2.55 -8.76
C CYS A 123 -18.30 2.95 -7.36
N PHE A 124 -17.98 1.99 -6.48
CA PHE A 124 -17.40 2.31 -5.17
C PHE A 124 -16.00 2.89 -5.28
N LEU A 125 -15.19 2.36 -6.19
CA LEU A 125 -13.87 2.92 -6.51
C LEU A 125 -13.97 4.38 -6.95
N ALA A 126 -14.87 4.69 -7.90
CA ALA A 126 -15.08 6.06 -8.38
C ALA A 126 -15.60 7.02 -7.29
N GLN A 127 -16.29 6.50 -6.28
CA GLN A 127 -16.91 7.28 -5.20
C GLN A 127 -16.10 7.30 -3.91
N SER A 128 -14.93 6.66 -3.86
CA SER A 128 -14.07 6.61 -2.67
C SER A 128 -13.44 7.98 -2.41
N ASN A 129 -14.22 8.91 -1.84
CA ASN A 129 -13.83 10.30 -1.61
C ASN A 129 -13.72 10.66 -0.12
N GLU A 130 -13.89 9.69 0.78
CA GLU A 130 -13.63 9.91 2.20
C GLU A 130 -12.11 9.84 2.43
N LEU A 131 -11.49 11.01 2.51
CA LEU A 131 -10.04 11.18 2.58
C LEU A 131 -9.52 11.19 4.02
N TYR A 132 -8.47 10.40 4.23
CA TYR A 132 -7.61 10.39 5.40
C TYR A 132 -6.17 10.62 4.96
N ALA A 133 -5.45 11.50 5.64
CA ALA A 133 -4.04 11.77 5.35
C ALA A 133 -3.18 11.49 6.56
N TYR A 134 -2.13 10.71 6.37
CA TYR A 134 -1.20 10.33 7.42
C TYR A 134 0.14 11.06 7.27
N SER A 135 0.74 11.39 8.41
CA SER A 135 2.08 11.98 8.50
C SER A 135 2.91 11.20 9.52
N ASP A 136 4.09 10.73 9.11
CA ASP A 136 5.06 10.09 10.01
C ASP A 136 5.61 11.06 11.08
N GLU A 137 5.55 12.38 10.84
CA GLU A 137 6.11 13.42 11.71
C GLU A 137 5.06 14.07 12.64
N PHE A 138 4.00 13.35 12.99
CA PHE A 138 2.80 13.97 13.57
C PHE A 138 2.98 14.51 15.01
N TYR A 139 2.49 15.74 15.21
CA TYR A 139 1.98 16.29 16.47
C TYR A 139 0.82 17.24 16.09
N ASP A 140 -0.43 16.83 16.27
CA ASP A 140 -1.62 17.70 16.11
C ASP A 140 -2.54 17.50 17.32
N GLU A 141 -2.96 18.62 17.92
CA GLU A 141 -3.83 18.67 19.09
C GLU A 141 -5.32 18.82 18.71
N SER A 142 -5.65 18.76 17.40
CA SER A 142 -7.01 18.95 16.91
C SER A 142 -7.90 17.70 17.09
N SER A 143 -9.18 17.92 17.40
CA SER A 143 -10.21 16.87 17.55
C SER A 143 -10.62 16.20 16.23
N GLU A 144 -10.11 16.67 15.10
CA GLU A 144 -10.39 16.14 13.75
C GLU A 144 -9.42 15.00 13.36
N SER A 145 -8.42 14.74 14.19
CA SER A 145 -7.47 13.65 13.99
C SER A 145 -8.04 12.31 14.50
N LEU A 146 -7.97 11.25 13.68
CA LEU A 146 -8.23 9.89 14.15
C LEU A 146 -6.89 9.29 14.61
N ASN A 147 -6.76 8.97 15.90
CA ASN A 147 -5.57 8.36 16.51
C ASN A 147 -4.25 9.06 16.12
N GLU A 148 -3.96 10.22 16.72
CA GLU A 148 -2.65 10.93 16.76
C GLU A 148 -1.80 11.04 15.47
N THR A 149 -2.28 10.61 14.31
CA THR A 149 -1.45 10.42 13.11
C THR A 149 -2.19 10.61 11.79
N TRP A 150 -3.54 10.67 11.80
CA TRP A 150 -4.36 10.84 10.61
C TRP A 150 -5.19 12.12 10.66
N TYR A 151 -5.09 12.96 9.64
CA TYR A 151 -6.02 14.05 9.35
C TYR A 151 -7.23 13.52 8.59
N LYS A 152 -8.46 13.86 9.02
CA LYS A 152 -9.68 13.55 8.26
C LYS A 152 -10.14 14.75 7.44
N GLY A 153 -10.34 14.56 6.13
CA GLY A 153 -10.92 15.57 5.25
C GLY A 153 -9.99 16.77 4.98
N ASN A 154 -10.13 17.85 5.76
CA ASN A 154 -9.39 19.10 5.52
C ASN A 154 -7.95 18.99 6.04
N ILE A 155 -7.01 18.83 5.11
CA ILE A 155 -5.59 18.68 5.44
C ILE A 155 -4.94 20.06 5.58
N PRO A 156 -4.25 20.36 6.70
CA PRO A 156 -3.52 21.62 6.86
C PRO A 156 -2.48 21.84 5.74
N ASN A 157 -2.35 23.08 5.27
CA ASN A 157 -1.42 23.40 4.17
C ASN A 157 0.06 23.13 4.49
N ASN A 158 0.42 23.13 5.77
CA ASN A 158 1.77 22.83 6.27
C ASN A 158 1.94 21.38 6.73
N ALA A 159 0.93 20.52 6.56
CA ALA A 159 1.01 19.12 6.96
C ALA A 159 2.02 18.37 6.07
N LYS A 160 2.86 17.55 6.72
CA LYS A 160 3.83 16.68 6.05
C LYS A 160 3.21 15.33 5.73
N VAL A 161 2.32 15.31 4.73
CA VAL A 161 1.55 14.10 4.41
C VAL A 161 2.43 13.07 3.70
N ALA A 162 2.61 11.91 4.32
CA ALA A 162 3.35 10.77 3.78
C ALA A 162 2.44 9.78 3.04
N THR A 163 1.19 9.65 3.48
CA THR A 163 0.21 8.71 2.88
C THR A 163 -1.16 9.37 2.76
N LEU A 164 -1.85 9.14 1.65
CA LEU A 164 -3.26 9.49 1.47
C LEU A 164 -4.06 8.20 1.34
N ARG A 165 -5.11 8.06 2.15
CA ARG A 165 -6.05 6.95 2.12
C ARG A 165 -7.43 7.45 1.75
N TYR A 166 -7.99 6.88 0.70
CA TYR A 166 -9.36 7.12 0.29
C TYR A 166 -10.21 5.89 0.58
N LEU A 167 -11.35 6.10 1.23
CA LEU A 167 -12.29 5.05 1.58
C LEU A 167 -13.61 5.25 0.84
N THR A 168 -14.29 4.14 0.59
CA THR A 168 -15.72 4.20 0.25
C THR A 168 -16.48 4.91 1.38
N PRO A 169 -17.30 5.94 1.08
CA PRO A 169 -18.05 6.66 2.10
C PRO A 169 -19.02 5.78 2.87
N VAL A 170 -19.13 6.00 4.19
CA VAL A 170 -20.06 5.27 5.07
C VAL A 170 -21.52 5.39 4.61
N ALA A 171 -21.87 6.55 4.05
CA ALA A 171 -23.22 6.81 3.55
C ALA A 171 -23.63 5.90 2.38
N LEU A 172 -22.66 5.28 1.70
CA LEU A 172 -22.91 4.32 0.61
C LEU A 172 -23.04 2.88 1.10
N ILE A 173 -22.90 2.60 2.41
CA ILE A 173 -23.04 1.25 2.98
C ILE A 173 -24.16 1.14 4.03
N PRO A 174 -25.35 1.78 3.85
CA PRO A 174 -26.32 1.97 4.93
C PRO A 174 -27.03 0.69 5.42
N LYS A 175 -26.83 -0.45 4.74
CA LYS A 175 -27.56 -1.71 5.00
C LYS A 175 -26.65 -2.92 5.20
N CYS A 176 -25.35 -2.68 5.27
CA CYS A 176 -24.35 -3.72 5.47
C CYS A 176 -23.94 -3.85 6.93
N ASP A 177 -23.43 -5.03 7.27
CA ASP A 177 -22.80 -5.26 8.56
C ASP A 177 -21.60 -4.29 8.70
N PRO A 178 -21.62 -3.38 9.70
CA PRO A 178 -20.55 -2.42 9.89
C PRO A 178 -19.20 -3.06 10.24
N ASP A 179 -19.20 -4.30 10.74
CA ASP A 179 -17.98 -5.01 11.14
C ASP A 179 -17.19 -5.56 9.94
N LEU A 180 -17.82 -5.65 8.76
CA LEU A 180 -17.16 -6.06 7.51
C LEU A 180 -16.28 -4.95 6.90
N GLY A 181 -16.22 -3.77 7.53
CA GLY A 181 -15.32 -2.69 7.11
C GLY A 181 -15.81 -1.89 5.90
N ARG A 182 -14.88 -1.52 5.01
CA ARG A 182 -15.18 -0.78 3.76
C ARG A 182 -14.89 -1.65 2.54
N PRO A 183 -15.71 -1.59 1.48
CA PRO A 183 -15.52 -2.42 0.30
C PRO A 183 -14.26 -2.08 -0.49
N ILE A 184 -13.97 -0.78 -0.65
CA ILE A 184 -12.80 -0.30 -1.38
C ILE A 184 -11.96 0.62 -0.47
N ILE A 185 -10.66 0.37 -0.45
CA ILE A 185 -9.63 1.16 0.23
C ILE A 185 -8.55 1.50 -0.80
N ILE A 186 -8.13 2.76 -0.87
CA ILE A 186 -7.14 3.21 -1.85
C ILE A 186 -6.06 3.96 -1.13
N ASP A 187 -4.84 3.44 -1.18
CA ASP A 187 -3.68 4.06 -0.57
C ASP A 187 -2.78 4.67 -1.64
N TYR A 188 -2.40 5.93 -1.45
CA TYR A 188 -1.35 6.60 -2.18
C TYR A 188 -0.19 6.90 -1.25
N GLU A 189 1.01 6.56 -1.71
CA GLU A 189 2.26 6.78 -1.00
C GLU A 189 3.29 7.35 -1.96
N LYS A 190 4.44 7.78 -1.42
CA LYS A 190 5.63 8.07 -2.23
C LYS A 190 6.69 7.00 -1.99
N ASP A 191 7.25 6.47 -3.08
CA ASP A 191 8.39 5.56 -3.01
C ASP A 191 9.67 6.28 -2.56
N GLU A 192 10.78 5.54 -2.48
CA GLU A 192 12.09 6.06 -2.06
C GLU A 192 12.69 7.08 -3.04
N GLN A 193 12.10 7.22 -4.22
CA GLN A 193 12.46 8.18 -5.25
C GLN A 193 11.51 9.39 -5.26
N GLY A 194 10.47 9.38 -4.40
CA GLY A 194 9.45 10.41 -4.33
C GLY A 194 8.37 10.31 -5.41
N LYS A 195 8.33 9.20 -6.16
CA LYS A 195 7.27 8.93 -7.15
C LYS A 195 6.02 8.44 -6.42
N VAL A 196 4.87 8.91 -6.89
CA VAL A 196 3.57 8.45 -6.37
C VAL A 196 3.37 6.98 -6.74
N ILE A 197 2.98 6.18 -5.77
CA ILE A 197 2.49 4.81 -5.93
C ILE A 197 1.04 4.75 -5.44
N ARG A 198 0.26 3.80 -5.97
CA ARG A 198 -1.14 3.60 -5.62
C ARG A 198 -1.42 2.12 -5.42
N THR A 199 -2.10 1.78 -4.33
CA THR A 199 -2.66 0.45 -4.08
C THR A 199 -4.16 0.56 -3.96
N ILE A 200 -4.90 -0.14 -4.81
CA ILE A 200 -6.36 -0.29 -4.71
C ILE A 200 -6.64 -1.65 -4.08
N LEU A 201 -7.30 -1.65 -2.93
CA LEU A 201 -7.67 -2.82 -2.16
C LEU A 201 -9.18 -3.04 -2.26
N VAL A 202 -9.55 -4.23 -2.70
CA VAL A 202 -10.92 -4.75 -2.61
C VAL A 202 -10.99 -5.63 -1.37
N ASN A 203 -11.94 -5.36 -0.50
CA ASN A 203 -12.17 -6.15 0.70
C ASN A 203 -13.08 -7.34 0.39
N GLU A 204 -12.50 -8.53 0.29
CA GLU A 204 -13.23 -9.76 -0.01
C GLU A 204 -14.23 -10.18 1.08
N ASP A 205 -14.09 -9.69 2.32
CA ASP A 205 -15.04 -9.97 3.40
C ASP A 205 -16.30 -9.10 3.31
N PHE A 206 -16.26 -8.02 2.54
CA PHE A 206 -17.41 -7.13 2.40
C PHE A 206 -18.49 -7.75 1.52
N ASP A 207 -19.71 -7.87 2.05
CA ASP A 207 -20.85 -8.34 1.25
C ASP A 207 -21.34 -7.23 0.31
N PHE A 208 -20.91 -7.26 -0.94
CA PHE A 208 -21.36 -6.27 -1.94
C PHE A 208 -22.88 -6.33 -2.20
N SER A 209 -23.56 -7.43 -1.87
CA SER A 209 -25.00 -7.59 -2.13
C SER A 209 -25.90 -6.85 -1.14
N CYS A 210 -25.40 -6.45 0.03
CA CYS A 210 -26.17 -5.71 1.02
C CYS A 210 -26.20 -4.19 0.77
N VAL A 211 -25.56 -3.70 -0.29
CA VAL A 211 -25.59 -2.29 -0.65
C VAL A 211 -26.69 -2.02 -1.67
N ASN A 212 -27.58 -1.06 -1.37
CA ASN A 212 -28.72 -0.67 -2.19
C ASN A 212 -28.53 0.69 -2.86
#